data_AF-A0A6S6R187-F1
#
_entry.id   AF-A0A6S6R187-F1
#
_cell.length_a   1.000
_cell.length_b   1.000
_cell.length_c   1.000
_cell.angle_alpha   90.00
_cell.angle_beta   90.00
_cell.angle_gamma   90.00
#
_symmetry.space_group_name_H-M   'P 1'
#
loop_
_entity.id
_entity.type
_entity.pdbx_description
1 polymer ?
#
loop_
_entity_poly.entity_id
_entity_poly.type
_entity_poly.pdbx_seq_one_letter_code
_entity_poly.pdbx_strand_id
1 'polypeptide(L)'
;MKRLDNVLIMTFEEMNTLYEIADTAECKAGDWYPTLDDLNHIVKYDPATYVDFLIWIYETANFPSSKEAQSIKIEINNIIKNTIQIIE
;
A
#
# COMPACT_ATOMS: atom_id res chain seq x y z
N MET A 1 13.84 -6.68 -5.28
CA MET A 1 13.53 -5.30 -4.84
C MET A 1 14.79 -4.56 -4.44
N LYS A 2 14.99 -3.34 -4.97
CA LYS A 2 16.07 -2.42 -4.57
C LYS A 2 15.47 -1.12 -4.06
N ARG A 3 16.07 -0.51 -3.04
CA ARG A 3 15.60 0.75 -2.46
C ARG A 3 16.57 1.90 -2.79
N LEU A 4 16.03 3.01 -3.25
CA LEU A 4 16.72 4.29 -3.44
C LEU A 4 15.89 5.37 -2.72
N ASP A 5 16.37 5.83 -1.57
CA ASP A 5 15.64 6.74 -0.68
C ASP A 5 14.22 6.24 -0.34
N ASN A 6 13.21 7.00 -0.78
CA ASN A 6 11.77 6.74 -0.60
C ASN A 6 11.13 6.06 -1.80
N VAL A 7 11.94 5.57 -2.75
CA VAL A 7 11.48 4.87 -3.95
C VAL A 7 11.89 3.41 -3.87
N LEU A 8 10.92 2.54 -4.15
CA LEU A 8 11.12 1.11 -4.29
C LEU A 8 11.14 0.76 -5.77
N ILE A 9 12.27 0.20 -6.21
CA ILE A 9 12.45 -0.26 -7.58
C ILE A 9 12.19 -1.76 -7.64
N MET A 10 11.27 -2.16 -8.52
CA MET A 10 10.91 -3.55 -8.73
C MET A 10 10.51 -3.83 -10.18
N THR A 11 10.54 -5.10 -10.57
CA THR A 11 9.98 -5.53 -11.86
C THR A 11 8.46 -5.66 -11.79
N PHE A 12 7.81 -5.78 -12.95
CA PHE A 12 6.39 -6.09 -13.01
C PHE A 12 6.05 -7.44 -12.36
N GLU A 13 6.93 -8.44 -12.50
CA GLU A 13 6.78 -9.75 -11.87
C GLU A 13 6.86 -9.68 -10.35
N GLU A 14 7.82 -8.91 -9.81
CA GLU A 14 7.93 -8.67 -8.37
C GLU A 14 6.67 -7.97 -7.84
N MET A 15 6.13 -6.98 -8.57
CA MET A 15 4.90 -6.29 -8.19
C MET A 15 3.69 -7.24 -8.17
N ASN A 16 3.50 -8.05 -9.22
CA ASN A 16 2.41 -9.03 -9.25
C ASN A 16 2.52 -10.04 -8.12
N THR A 17 3.74 -10.48 -7.81
CA THR A 17 3.99 -11.41 -6.70
C THR A 17 3.52 -10.81 -5.37
N LEU A 18 3.75 -9.51 -5.12
CA LEU A 18 3.26 -8.85 -3.91
C LEU A 18 1.74 -8.80 -3.83
N TYR A 19 1.06 -8.51 -4.94
CA TYR A 19 -0.41 -8.52 -5.00
C TYR A 19 -0.98 -9.92 -4.75
N GLU A 20 -0.38 -10.96 -5.34
CA GLU A 20 -0.79 -12.35 -5.12
C GLU A 20 -0.60 -12.77 -3.66
N ILE A 21 0.51 -12.39 -3.04
CA ILE A 21 0.76 -12.63 -1.61
C ILE A 21 -0.28 -11.91 -0.75
N ALA A 22 -0.61 -10.66 -1.07
CA ALA A 22 -1.60 -9.90 -0.32
C ALA A 22 -3.01 -10.51 -0.41
N ASP A 23 -3.44 -10.94 -1.61
CA ASP A 23 -4.76 -11.57 -1.81
C ASP A 23 -4.89 -12.93 -1.10
N THR A 24 -3.80 -13.70 -1.06
CA THR A 24 -3.74 -15.02 -0.44
C THR A 24 -3.41 -15.00 1.05
N ALA A 25 -3.23 -13.82 1.66
CA ALA A 25 -2.94 -13.69 3.08
C ALA A 25 -4.10 -14.24 3.95
N GLU A 26 -3.75 -15.05 4.96
CA GLU A 26 -4.70 -15.60 5.93
C GLU A 26 -5.37 -14.49 6.76
N CYS A 27 -4.60 -13.46 7.12
CA CYS A 27 -5.08 -12.26 7.80
C CYS A 27 -5.45 -11.18 6.78
N LYS A 28 -6.67 -10.64 6.89
CA LYS A 28 -7.18 -9.56 6.04
C LYS A 28 -7.48 -8.31 6.87
N ALA A 29 -7.33 -7.13 6.27
CA ALA A 29 -7.67 -5.87 6.93
C ALA A 29 -9.17 -5.76 7.24
N GLY A 30 -10.03 -6.35 6.40
CA GLY A 30 -11.48 -6.34 6.62
C GLY A 30 -12.02 -4.91 6.63
N ASP A 31 -12.74 -4.52 7.68
CA ASP A 31 -13.29 -3.16 7.81
C ASP A 31 -12.30 -2.15 8.40
N TRP A 32 -11.09 -2.58 8.76
CA TRP A 32 -10.09 -1.71 9.35
C TRP A 32 -9.36 -0.88 8.29
N TYR A 33 -9.27 0.42 8.54
CA TYR A 33 -8.48 1.38 7.77
C TYR A 33 -7.63 2.22 8.73
N PRO A 34 -6.40 2.60 8.34
CA PRO A 34 -5.63 3.58 9.09
C PRO A 34 -6.30 4.96 9.01
N THR A 35 -6.02 5.84 9.96
CA THR A 35 -6.43 7.24 9.85
C THR A 35 -5.52 8.00 8.89
N LEU A 36 -5.97 9.16 8.40
CA LEU A 36 -5.09 10.05 7.62
C LEU A 36 -3.88 10.51 8.45
N ASP A 37 -4.04 10.70 9.76
CA ASP A 37 -2.94 11.06 10.65
C ASP A 37 -1.92 9.92 10.75
N ASP A 38 -2.35 8.66 10.85
CA ASP A 38 -1.44 7.50 10.84
C ASP A 38 -0.61 7.46 9.56
N LEU A 39 -1.24 7.68 8.40
CA LEU A 39 -0.54 7.74 7.11
C LEU A 39 0.46 8.91 7.08
N ASN A 40 0.07 10.08 7.58
CA ASN A 40 0.94 11.26 7.60
C ASN A 40 2.11 11.16 8.57
N HIS A 41 1.94 10.48 9.70
CA HIS A 41 2.97 10.38 10.74
C HIS A 41 3.92 9.20 10.55
N ILE A 42 3.41 8.07 10.06
CA ILE A 42 4.18 6.81 9.99
C ILE A 42 4.74 6.62 8.58
N VAL A 43 3.91 6.83 7.56
CA VAL A 43 4.23 6.41 6.19
C VAL A 43 4.92 7.53 5.41
N LYS A 44 4.52 8.80 5.60
CA LYS A 44 5.00 9.94 4.80
C LYS A 44 6.53 10.08 4.73
N TYR A 45 7.24 9.75 5.82
CA TYR A 45 8.68 9.94 5.91
C TYR A 45 9.47 8.82 5.22
N ASP A 46 8.93 7.61 5.19
CA ASP A 46 9.56 6.44 4.61
C ASP A 46 8.52 5.48 4.00
N PRO A 47 7.85 5.88 2.91
CA PRO A 47 6.76 5.09 2.36
C PRO A 47 7.24 3.77 1.74
N ALA A 48 8.51 3.70 1.31
CA ALA A 48 9.11 2.49 0.75
C ALA A 48 9.18 1.35 1.77
N THR A 49 9.43 1.64 3.04
CA THR A 49 9.43 0.63 4.11
C THR A 49 8.03 0.04 4.36
N TYR A 50 6.97 0.82 4.14
CA TYR A 50 5.60 0.41 4.46
C TYR A 50 4.79 -0.06 3.24
N VAL A 51 5.39 -0.12 2.07
CA VAL A 51 4.67 -0.39 0.82
C VAL A 51 3.96 -1.74 0.81
N ASP A 52 4.57 -2.79 1.36
CA ASP A 52 3.95 -4.12 1.47
C ASP A 52 2.70 -4.07 2.36
N PHE A 53 2.77 -3.32 3.46
CA PHE A 53 1.64 -3.11 4.37
C PHE A 53 0.53 -2.27 3.70
N LEU A 54 0.89 -1.25 2.92
CA LEU A 54 -0.07 -0.45 2.16
C LEU A 54 -0.78 -1.27 1.09
N ILE A 55 -0.05 -2.13 0.36
CA ILE A 55 -0.61 -3.07 -0.61
C ILE A 55 -1.56 -4.05 0.11
N TRP A 56 -1.14 -4.61 1.24
CA TRP A 56 -1.99 -5.49 2.04
C TRP A 56 -3.30 -4.82 2.46
N ILE A 57 -3.28 -3.57 2.93
CA ILE A 57 -4.52 -2.82 3.22
C ILE A 57 -5.35 -2.63 1.95
N TYR A 58 -4.72 -2.19 0.86
CA TYR A 58 -5.42 -1.83 -0.36
C TYR A 58 -6.20 -3.02 -0.97
N GLU A 59 -5.59 -4.20 -0.95
CA GLU A 59 -6.15 -5.44 -1.50
C GLU A 59 -7.12 -6.14 -0.54
N THR A 60 -6.81 -6.16 0.76
CA THR A 60 -7.56 -7.00 1.71
C THR A 60 -8.62 -6.25 2.51
N ALA A 61 -8.68 -4.92 2.43
CA ALA A 61 -9.74 -4.14 3.06
C ALA A 61 -11.05 -4.22 2.24
N ASN A 62 -12.15 -4.46 2.93
CA ASN A 62 -13.50 -4.43 2.39
C ASN A 62 -13.78 -3.09 1.70
N PHE A 63 -14.69 -3.08 0.72
CA PHE A 63 -14.97 -1.84 0.00
C PHE A 63 -15.46 -0.73 0.95
N PRO A 64 -14.86 0.47 0.91
CA PRO A 64 -15.13 1.50 1.90
C PRO A 64 -16.56 2.05 1.76
N SER A 65 -17.35 1.87 2.82
CA SER A 65 -18.76 2.30 2.88
C SER A 65 -18.92 3.78 3.28
N SER A 66 -17.89 4.39 3.88
CA SER A 66 -17.88 5.80 4.27
C SER A 66 -17.02 6.66 3.33
N LYS A 67 -17.34 7.96 3.23
CA LYS A 67 -16.52 8.93 2.47
C LYS A 67 -15.10 9.04 3.00
N GLU A 68 -14.94 8.92 4.31
CA GLU A 68 -13.62 8.98 4.96
C GLU A 68 -12.75 7.79 4.57
N ALA A 69 -13.29 6.57 4.64
CA ALA A 69 -12.58 5.37 4.22
C ALA A 69 -12.26 5.36 2.72
N GLN A 70 -13.14 5.95 1.89
CA GLN A 70 -12.86 6.16 0.46
C GLN A 70 -11.65 7.09 0.24
N SER A 71 -11.59 8.21 0.97
CA SER A 71 -10.45 9.13 0.91
C SER A 71 -9.15 8.46 1.37
N ILE A 72 -9.19 7.66 2.44
CA ILE A 72 -8.04 6.89 2.92
C ILE A 72 -7.57 5.89 1.86
N LYS A 73 -8.49 5.13 1.24
CA LYS A 73 -8.12 4.16 0.19
C LYS A 73 -7.49 4.83 -1.03
N ILE A 74 -7.98 6.02 -1.41
CA ILE A 74 -7.38 6.83 -2.48
C ILE A 74 -5.98 7.29 -2.09
N GLU A 75 -5.79 7.76 -0.86
CA GLU A 75 -4.48 8.23 -0.39
C GLU A 75 -3.46 7.09 -0.35
N ILE A 76 -3.83 5.91 0.15
CA ILE A 76 -2.98 4.71 0.12
C ILE A 76 -2.54 4.39 -1.31
N ASN A 77 -3.46 4.40 -2.27
CA ASN A 77 -3.14 4.15 -3.68
C ASN A 77 -2.18 5.20 -4.25
N ASN A 78 -2.36 6.48 -3.90
CA ASN A 78 -1.46 7.54 -4.31
C ASN A 78 -0.05 7.34 -3.74
N ILE A 79 0.06 6.97 -2.47
CA ILE A 79 1.35 6.67 -1.83
C ILE A 79 2.03 5.51 -2.56
N ILE A 80 1.34 4.39 -2.79
CA ILE A 80 1.89 3.22 -3.50
C ILE A 80 2.42 3.63 -4.87
N LYS A 81 1.61 4.33 -5.68
CA LYS A 81 1.98 4.79 -7.03
C LYS A 81 3.19 5.70 -7.06
N ASN A 82 3.34 6.57 -6.06
CA ASN A 82 4.46 7.50 -5.98
C ASN A 82 5.72 6.87 -5.36
N THR A 83 5.58 5.70 -4.73
CA THR A 83 6.66 4.99 -4.04
C THR A 83 7.28 3.91 -4.92
N ILE A 84 6.50 3.28 -5.79
CA ILE A 84 6.96 2.18 -6.64
C ILE A 84 7.38 2.70 -8.01
N GLN A 85 8.60 2.37 -8.42
CA GLN A 85 9.07 2.50 -9.78
C GLN A 85 9.21 1.12 -10.40
N ILE A 86 8.40 0.85 -11.43
CA ILE A 86 8.47 -0.41 -12.19
C ILE A 86 9.55 -0.29 -13.26
N ILE A 87 10.41 -1.30 -13.34
CA ILE A 87 11.41 -1.48 -14.39
C ILE A 87 11.14 -2.77 -15.17
N GLU A 88 11.67 -2.84 -16.39
CA GLU A 88 11.62 -4.06 -17.23
C GLU A 88 12.58 -5.15 -16.73
#